data_AF-A0A0F9E493-F1
#
_entry.id   AF-A0A0F9E493-F1
#
_cell.length_a   1.000
_cell.length_b   1.000
_cell.length_c   1.000
_cell.angle_alpha   90.00
_cell.angle_beta   90.00
_cell.angle_gamma   90.00
#
_symmetry.space_group_name_H-M   'P 1'
#
loop_
_entity.id
_entity.type
_entity.pdbx_description
1 polymer ?
#
loop_
_entity_poly.entity_id
_entity_poly.type
_entity_poly.pdbx_seq_one_letter_code
_entity_poly.pdbx_strand_id
1 'polypeptide(L)'
;MTQPAIATLPVRRAPQDTHRLVPSRFPPVQAFDMAETADDLSAVMELEGWTNDRLSEPRLRRLPKEDWVHGRANASVVMAAFLHGSPEGCRFTSAALGA
;
A
#
# COMPACT_ATOMS: atom_id res chain seq x y z
N MET A 1 1.22 27.60 -4.87
CA MET A 1 0.64 27.13 -3.60
C MET A 1 1.81 26.75 -2.71
N THR A 2 2.00 27.47 -1.61
CA THR A 2 3.18 27.33 -0.73
C THR A 2 3.02 26.10 0.14
N GLN A 3 3.92 25.12 0.02
CA GLN A 3 3.95 23.94 0.87
C GLN A 3 4.20 24.40 2.32
N PRO A 4 3.40 23.94 3.32
CA PRO A 4 3.59 24.38 4.69
C PRO A 4 4.96 23.91 5.18
N ALA A 5 5.69 24.79 5.89
CA ALA A 5 6.93 24.43 6.54
C ALA A 5 6.64 23.35 7.59
N ILE A 6 7.14 22.13 7.37
CA ILE A 6 7.03 21.05 8.35
C ILE A 6 7.83 21.49 9.58
N ALA A 7 7.12 21.76 10.68
CA ALA A 7 7.76 22.05 11.95
C ALA A 7 8.74 20.90 12.29
N THR A 8 9.99 21.24 12.57
CA THR A 8 11.01 20.24 12.88
C THR A 8 10.64 19.54 14.19
N LEU A 9 10.15 18.32 14.11
CA LEU A 9 9.80 17.51 15.27
C LEU A 9 11.10 17.08 15.99
N PRO A 10 11.10 17.03 17.34
CA PRO A 10 12.27 16.58 18.09
C PRO A 10 12.60 15.13 17.73
N VAL A 11 13.82 14.89 17.25
CA VAL A 11 14.31 13.56 16.88
C VAL A 11 14.92 12.86 18.10
N ARG A 12 14.65 11.56 18.25
CA ARG A 12 15.24 10.68 19.26
C ARG A 12 15.71 9.40 18.59
N ARG A 13 16.83 8.82 19.06
CA ARG A 13 17.23 7.47 18.64
C ARG A 13 16.34 6.44 19.34
N ALA A 14 15.87 5.44 18.59
CA ALA A 14 15.23 4.28 19.18
C ALA A 14 16.26 3.49 20.02
N PRO A 15 15.84 2.87 21.15
CA PRO A 15 16.68 1.95 21.92
C PRO A 15 17.23 0.79 21.07
N GLN A 16 18.30 0.17 21.54
CA GLN A 16 18.76 -1.12 20.99
C GLN A 16 17.65 -2.16 21.14
N ASP A 17 17.59 -3.12 20.21
CA ASP A 17 16.57 -4.19 20.16
C ASP A 17 15.11 -3.72 20.02
N THR A 18 14.89 -2.57 19.37
CA THR A 18 13.54 -2.13 19.01
C THR A 18 13.02 -2.91 17.79
N HIS A 19 11.83 -3.49 17.91
CA HIS A 19 11.12 -4.15 16.81
C HIS A 19 9.89 -3.35 16.38
N ARG A 20 9.65 -3.24 15.06
CA ARG A 20 8.39 -2.71 14.53
C ARG A 20 7.32 -3.78 14.63
N LEU A 21 6.29 -3.53 15.43
CA LEU A 21 5.09 -4.36 15.40
C LEU A 21 4.37 -4.11 14.07
N VAL A 22 4.07 -5.19 13.36
CA VAL A 22 3.23 -5.17 12.17
C VAL A 22 1.95 -5.91 12.55
N PRO A 23 0.77 -5.26 12.49
CA PRO A 23 -0.48 -5.96 12.69
C PRO A 23 -0.71 -6.91 11.51
N SER A 24 -0.26 -8.15 11.66
CA SER A 24 -0.43 -9.21 10.66
C SER A 24 -0.71 -10.54 11.33
N ARG A 25 -1.37 -11.43 10.58
CA ARG A 25 -1.67 -12.81 10.99
C ARG A 25 -0.73 -13.78 10.27
N PHE A 26 -0.25 -14.80 10.97
CA PHE A 26 0.48 -15.93 10.38
C PHE A 26 -0.33 -17.24 10.54
N PRO A 27 -0.48 -18.06 9.49
CA PRO A 27 -0.04 -17.82 8.11
C PRO A 27 -0.75 -16.59 7.49
N PRO A 28 -0.11 -15.89 6.53
CA PRO A 28 -0.68 -14.68 5.92
C PRO A 28 -2.07 -14.94 5.35
N VAL A 29 -3.00 -14.05 5.65
CA VAL A 29 -4.32 -14.00 4.99
C VAL A 29 -4.26 -12.84 4.01
N GLN A 30 -4.35 -13.17 2.72
CA GLN A 30 -4.24 -12.19 1.65
C GLN A 30 -5.64 -11.65 1.33
N ALA A 31 -5.89 -10.39 1.66
CA ALA A 31 -7.21 -9.79 1.53
C ALA A 31 -7.76 -9.83 0.10
N PHE A 32 -6.90 -9.77 -0.92
CA PHE A 32 -7.31 -9.66 -2.33
C PHE A 32 -7.47 -11.02 -3.01
N ASP A 33 -6.94 -12.09 -2.42
CA ASP A 33 -7.04 -13.44 -2.98
C ASP A 33 -8.49 -13.96 -2.92
N MET A 34 -9.31 -13.39 -2.03
CA MET A 34 -10.72 -13.76 -1.84
C MET A 34 -11.71 -12.87 -2.63
N ALA A 35 -11.24 -11.82 -3.30
CA ALA A 35 -12.12 -10.94 -4.08
C ALA A 35 -12.48 -11.59 -5.42
N GLU A 36 -13.78 -11.79 -5.67
CA GLU A 36 -14.26 -12.45 -6.90
C GLU A 36 -14.32 -11.49 -8.09
N THR A 37 -14.58 -10.21 -7.83
CA THR A 37 -14.67 -9.17 -8.86
C THR A 37 -13.77 -7.96 -8.55
N ALA A 38 -13.57 -7.10 -9.56
CA ALA A 38 -12.87 -5.83 -9.38
C ALA A 38 -13.59 -4.87 -8.42
N ASP A 39 -14.92 -4.95 -8.35
CA ASP A 39 -15.71 -4.12 -7.43
C ASP A 39 -15.62 -4.66 -5.99
N ASP A 40 -15.57 -5.98 -5.79
CA ASP A 40 -15.26 -6.58 -4.48
C ASP A 40 -13.85 -6.17 -4.01
N LEU A 41 -12.89 -6.19 -4.93
CA LEU A 41 -11.53 -5.73 -4.65
C LEU A 41 -11.54 -4.28 -4.17
N SER A 42 -12.30 -3.40 -4.84
CA SER A 42 -12.44 -2.00 -4.44
C SER A 42 -12.95 -1.85 -3.00
N ALA A 43 -13.96 -2.64 -2.60
CA ALA A 43 -14.52 -2.59 -1.25
C ALA A 43 -13.53 -3.13 -0.19
N VAL A 44 -12.82 -4.22 -0.49
CA VAL A 44 -11.77 -4.76 0.38
C VAL A 44 -10.64 -3.75 0.58
N MET A 45 -10.25 -3.04 -0.47
CA MET A 45 -9.19 -2.03 -0.42
C MET A 45 -9.58 -0.81 0.40
N GLU A 46 -10.84 -0.39 0.36
CA GLU A 46 -11.36 0.67 1.23
C GLU A 46 -11.20 0.30 2.71
N LEU A 47 -11.65 -0.91 3.09
CA LEU A 47 -11.54 -1.42 4.47
C LEU A 47 -10.09 -1.58 4.93
N GLU A 48 -9.22 -2.14 4.09
CA GLU A 48 -7.79 -2.26 4.38
C GLU A 48 -7.14 -0.88 4.57
N GLY A 49 -7.53 0.11 3.77
CA GLY A 49 -7.04 1.48 3.86
C GLY A 49 -7.32 2.18 5.20
N TRP A 50 -8.27 1.68 6.01
CA TRP A 50 -8.53 2.23 7.35
C TRP A 50 -7.43 1.89 8.36
N THR A 51 -6.66 0.83 8.12
CA THR A 51 -5.64 0.34 9.07
C THR A 51 -4.26 0.18 8.44
N ASN A 52 -4.18 0.24 7.11
CA ASN A 52 -2.96 0.09 6.34
C ASN A 52 -2.66 1.36 5.57
N ASP A 53 -1.97 2.31 6.23
CA ASP A 53 -1.54 3.60 5.65
C ASP A 53 -0.68 3.45 4.37
N ARG A 54 -0.20 2.24 4.09
CA ARG A 54 0.61 1.94 2.91
C ARG A 54 -0.25 1.62 1.69
N LEU A 55 -1.55 1.45 1.84
CA LEU A 55 -2.51 1.29 0.75
C LEU A 55 -2.94 2.67 0.26
N SER A 56 -2.63 2.98 -1.00
CA SER A 56 -2.97 4.26 -1.61
C SER A 56 -4.04 4.10 -2.69
N GLU A 57 -5.29 4.42 -2.33
CA GLU A 57 -6.41 4.42 -3.29
C GLU A 57 -6.14 5.29 -4.54
N PRO A 58 -5.54 6.51 -4.44
CA PRO A 58 -5.19 7.28 -5.62
C PRO A 58 -4.17 6.61 -6.55
N ARG A 59 -3.33 5.69 -6.04
CA ARG A 59 -2.39 4.94 -6.88
C ARG A 59 -3.05 3.78 -7.58
N LEU A 60 -3.97 3.07 -6.90
CA LEU A 60 -4.75 2.01 -7.52
C LEU A 60 -5.45 2.48 -8.78
N ARG A 61 -6.08 3.66 -8.71
CA ARG A 61 -6.82 4.27 -9.83
C ARG A 61 -5.94 4.65 -11.04
N ARG A 62 -4.61 4.51 -10.94
CA ARG A 62 -3.69 4.68 -12.08
C ARG A 62 -3.60 3.44 -12.96
N LEU A 63 -3.99 2.28 -12.42
CA LEU A 63 -4.16 1.07 -13.20
C LEU A 63 -5.58 1.02 -13.76
N PRO A 64 -5.74 0.70 -15.06
CA PRO A 64 -7.03 0.29 -15.61
C PRO A 64 -7.64 -0.84 -14.75
N LYS A 65 -8.96 -0.86 -14.57
CA LYS A 65 -9.63 -1.86 -13.72
C LYS A 65 -9.40 -3.28 -14.24
N GLU A 66 -9.26 -3.44 -15.55
CA GLU A 66 -8.95 -4.71 -16.22
C GLU A 66 -7.56 -5.27 -15.86
N ASP A 67 -6.63 -4.44 -15.38
CA ASP A 67 -5.31 -4.86 -14.92
C ASP A 67 -5.28 -5.22 -13.43
N TRP A 68 -6.41 -5.08 -12.73
CA TRP A 68 -6.48 -5.38 -11.30
C TRP A 68 -6.45 -6.89 -11.07
N VAL A 69 -5.54 -7.29 -10.20
CA VAL A 69 -5.33 -8.69 -9.88
C VAL A 69 -6.10 -9.05 -8.61
N HIS A 70 -7.04 -9.98 -8.72
CA HIS A 70 -7.84 -10.52 -7.62
C HIS A 70 -8.19 -12.00 -7.84
N GLY A 71 -8.75 -12.64 -6.82
CA GLY A 71 -9.35 -13.98 -6.92
C GLY A 71 -8.36 -15.11 -7.21
N ARG A 72 -7.06 -14.86 -7.05
CA ARG A 72 -5.98 -15.83 -7.31
C ARG A 72 -4.87 -15.70 -6.28
N ALA A 73 -4.14 -16.80 -6.07
CA ALA A 73 -3.04 -16.83 -5.13
C ALA A 73 -2.02 -15.72 -5.40
N ASN A 74 -1.63 -15.02 -4.33
CA ASN A 74 -0.66 -13.91 -4.35
C ASN A 74 -1.16 -12.63 -5.05
N ALA A 75 -2.46 -12.45 -5.25
CA ALA A 75 -3.02 -11.21 -5.78
C ALA A 75 -2.58 -10.00 -4.94
N SER A 76 -2.59 -10.15 -3.60
CA SER A 76 -2.09 -9.11 -2.69
C SER A 76 -0.62 -8.76 -2.90
N VAL A 77 0.24 -9.73 -3.22
CA VAL A 77 1.67 -9.48 -3.47
C VAL A 77 1.87 -8.72 -4.78
N VAL A 78 1.14 -9.11 -5.83
CA VAL A 78 1.22 -8.46 -7.14
C VAL A 78 0.72 -7.01 -7.04
N MET A 79 -0.45 -6.80 -6.45
CA MET A 79 -1.02 -5.47 -6.28
C MET A 79 -0.16 -4.57 -5.38
N ALA A 80 0.57 -5.15 -4.42
CA ALA A 80 1.41 -4.37 -3.53
C ALA A 80 2.49 -3.55 -4.25
N ALA A 81 3.03 -4.04 -5.37
CA ALA A 81 4.02 -3.32 -6.16
C ALA A 81 3.51 -1.96 -6.70
N PHE A 82 2.19 -1.80 -6.85
CA PHE A 82 1.59 -0.59 -7.38
C PHE A 82 1.02 0.33 -6.28
N LEU A 83 0.62 -0.26 -5.15
CA LEU A 83 -0.04 0.44 -4.05
C LEU A 83 0.92 1.08 -3.05
N HIS A 84 2.07 0.45 -2.79
CA HIS A 84 2.96 0.82 -1.70
C HIS A 84 4.08 1.79 -2.10
N GLY A 85 4.11 2.23 -3.36
CA GLY A 85 5.21 3.03 -3.88
C GLY A 85 5.21 4.50 -3.54
N SER A 86 6.40 5.08 -3.55
CA SER A 86 6.61 6.52 -3.28
C SER A 86 5.81 7.39 -4.26
N PRO A 87 5.14 8.47 -3.80
CA PRO A 87 4.48 9.46 -4.66
C PRO A 87 5.40 10.05 -5.73
N GLU A 88 6.70 10.18 -5.41
CA GLU A 88 7.72 10.80 -6.27
C GLU A 88 8.51 9.76 -7.08
N GLY A 89 8.23 8.47 -6.91
CA GLY A 89 9.03 7.37 -7.44
C GLY A 89 10.22 7.01 -6.55
N CYS A 90 11.00 6.05 -6.99
CA CYS A 90 12.19 5.56 -6.31
C CYS A 90 13.42 5.68 -7.22
N ARG A 91 14.61 5.30 -6.70
CA ARG A 91 15.87 5.34 -7.45
C ARG A 91 15.81 4.68 -8.83
N PHE A 92 14.99 3.64 -8.98
CA PHE A 92 14.89 2.82 -10.20
C PHE A 92 13.51 2.86 -10.87
N THR A 93 12.54 3.59 -10.30
CA THR A 93 11.16 3.59 -10.78
C THR A 93 10.61 5.02 -10.81
N SER A 94 9.86 5.36 -11.86
CA SER A 94 9.24 6.67 -11.97
C SER A 94 8.01 6.79 -11.06
N ALA A 95 7.54 8.02 -10.86
CA ALA A 95 6.31 8.32 -10.12
C ALA A 95 5.03 7.75 -10.77
N ALA A 96 5.07 7.27 -12.02
CA ALA A 96 3.89 6.83 -12.76
C ALA A 96 3.31 5.51 -12.21
N LEU A 97 4.14 4.45 -12.16
CA LEU A 97 3.76 3.09 -11.72
C LEU A 97 4.82 2.47 -10.79
N GLY A 98 5.67 3.29 -10.17
CA GLY A 98 6.74 2.80 -9.30
C GLY A 98 6.26 2.22 -7.97
N ALA A 99 6.88 1.12 -7.58
CA ALA A 99 6.93 0.60 -6.21
C ALA A 99 7.78 1.47 -5.29
#